data_AF-A0A8I0KCG6-F1
#
_entry.id   AF-A0A8I0KCG6-F1
#
_cell.length_a   1.000
_cell.length_b   1.000
_cell.length_c   1.000
_cell.angle_alpha   90.00
_cell.angle_beta   90.00
_cell.angle_gamma   90.00
#
_symmetry.space_group_name_H-M   'P 1'
#
loop_
_entity.id
_entity.type
_entity.pdbx_description
1 polymer ?
#
loop_
_entity_poly.entity_id
_entity_poly.type
_entity_poly.pdbx_seq_one_letter_code
_entity_poly.pdbx_strand_id
1 'polypeptide(L)'
;IEEMREAGSFFTGQILATATVKAFPSAVTFDSIILDPTCGAGNLLIECSRMLGVEKNLSSTLKKWGKVLWGFDIHESFIESTKLRLVIEALRRGVNKDCSIEDALSFFINIQVKDVLTLTKNDVSEVTHAILNPPFSIWPSPNKYYWKSGKINAAGIVFDHFLRIFPEGCFFSAILPDVLRSGSR
;
A
#
# COMPACT_ATOMS: atom_id res chain seq x y z
N ILE A 1 6.55 -16.09 -13.22
CA ILE A 1 6.38 -15.01 -14.24
C ILE A 1 4.93 -14.94 -14.71
N GLU A 2 4.29 -16.08 -14.99
CA GLU A 2 2.88 -16.14 -15.40
C GLU A 2 1.91 -15.76 -14.26
N GLU A 3 2.12 -16.27 -13.05
CA GLU A 3 1.38 -15.83 -11.84
C GLU A 3 1.51 -14.32 -11.55
N MET A 4 2.68 -13.72 -11.83
CA MET A 4 2.89 -12.27 -11.61
C MET A 4 2.11 -11.42 -12.63
N ARG A 5 1.89 -11.93 -13.85
CA ARG A 5 1.05 -11.27 -14.87
C ARG A 5 -0.43 -11.45 -14.57
N GLU A 6 -0.86 -12.63 -14.12
CA GLU A 6 -2.26 -12.88 -13.76
C GLU A 6 -2.68 -12.13 -12.49
N ALA A 7 -1.80 -12.04 -11.49
CA ALA A 7 -2.02 -11.23 -10.28
C ALA A 7 -1.95 -9.71 -10.53
N GLY A 8 -1.63 -9.25 -11.75
CA GLY A 8 -1.46 -7.83 -12.05
C GLY A 8 -0.32 -7.17 -11.25
N SER A 9 0.66 -7.97 -10.80
CA SER A 9 1.73 -7.57 -9.89
C SER A 9 2.84 -6.86 -10.70
N PHE A 10 2.56 -5.64 -11.16
CA PHE A 10 3.58 -4.78 -11.73
C PHE A 10 4.44 -4.24 -10.60
N PHE A 11 5.69 -4.71 -10.53
CA PHE A 11 6.68 -4.14 -9.64
C PHE A 11 6.81 -2.64 -9.93
N THR A 12 6.33 -1.79 -9.01
CA THR A 12 6.52 -0.35 -9.14
C THR A 12 8.01 -0.06 -9.13
N GLY A 13 8.57 0.40 -10.25
CA GLY A 13 9.96 0.82 -10.31
C GLY A 13 10.23 1.92 -9.28
N GLN A 14 11.42 1.93 -8.69
CA GLN A 14 11.77 2.85 -7.59
C GLN A 14 11.50 4.32 -7.95
N ILE A 15 11.84 4.75 -9.17
CA ILE A 15 11.61 6.12 -9.65
C ILE A 15 10.13 6.50 -9.55
N LEU A 16 9.24 5.61 -10.00
CA LEU A 16 7.81 5.84 -9.98
C LEU A 16 7.28 5.84 -8.54
N ALA A 17 7.72 4.89 -7.72
CA ALA A 17 7.33 4.83 -6.31
C ALA A 17 7.74 6.11 -5.55
N THR A 18 8.97 6.59 -5.76
CA THR A 18 9.44 7.86 -5.19
C THR A 18 8.62 9.05 -5.70
N ALA A 19 8.29 9.10 -7.00
CA ALA A 19 7.46 10.15 -7.55
C ALA A 19 6.05 10.15 -6.94
N THR A 20 5.44 8.98 -6.77
CA THR A 20 4.12 8.83 -6.15
C THR A 20 4.11 9.30 -4.70
N VAL A 21 5.11 8.93 -3.89
CA VAL A 21 5.22 9.40 -2.49
C VAL A 21 5.42 10.91 -2.43
N LYS A 22 6.27 11.47 -3.30
CA LYS A 22 6.52 12.92 -3.34
C LYS A 22 5.34 13.74 -3.85
N ALA A 23 4.36 13.11 -4.49
CA ALA A 23 3.16 13.78 -4.97
C ALA A 23 2.13 14.07 -3.86
N PHE A 24 2.36 13.58 -2.63
CA PHE A 24 1.48 13.94 -1.52
C PHE A 24 1.50 15.46 -1.26
N PRO A 25 0.32 16.09 -1.10
CA PRO A 25 0.25 17.52 -0.76
C PRO A 25 0.78 17.84 0.64
N SER A 26 0.77 16.86 1.54
CA SER A 26 1.29 16.98 2.90
C SER A 26 2.45 16.01 3.12
N ALA A 27 3.38 16.40 3.99
CA ALA A 27 4.50 15.55 4.36
C ALA A 27 4.02 14.36 5.20
N VAL A 28 4.60 13.20 4.93
CA VAL A 28 4.47 12.00 5.75
C VAL A 28 5.32 12.15 7.01
N THR A 29 4.69 12.00 8.18
CA THR A 29 5.35 12.10 9.51
C THR A 29 4.97 10.92 10.41
N PHE A 30 5.50 10.88 11.63
CA PHE A 30 5.10 9.88 12.63
C PHE A 30 3.69 10.05 13.19
N ASP A 31 3.04 11.19 12.94
CA ASP A 31 1.63 11.44 13.28
C ASP A 31 0.69 11.03 12.12
N SER A 32 1.26 10.60 10.99
CA SER A 32 0.50 10.10 9.85
C SER A 32 0.12 8.63 10.04
N ILE A 33 -0.97 8.24 9.41
CA ILE A 33 -1.32 6.85 9.09
C ILE A 33 -1.42 6.75 7.57
N ILE A 34 -0.55 5.93 6.97
CA ILE A 34 -0.44 5.72 5.53
C ILE A 34 -0.96 4.32 5.21
N LEU A 35 -1.93 4.22 4.30
CA LEU A 35 -2.41 2.95 3.81
C LEU A 35 -2.00 2.73 2.35
N ASP A 36 -1.36 1.59 2.09
CA ASP A 36 -1.33 0.97 0.76
C ASP A 36 -2.25 -0.26 0.72
N PRO A 37 -3.48 -0.13 0.17
CA PRO A 37 -4.43 -1.22 0.19
C PRO A 37 -4.15 -2.29 -0.86
N THR A 38 -3.14 -2.13 -1.71
CA THR A 38 -2.74 -3.17 -2.67
C THR A 38 -1.23 -3.26 -2.65
N CYS A 39 -0.67 -3.50 -1.46
CA CYS A 39 0.73 -3.24 -1.21
C CYS A 39 1.67 -4.19 -1.95
N GLY A 40 1.18 -5.37 -2.37
CA GLY A 40 2.01 -6.38 -3.02
C GLY A 40 3.24 -6.67 -2.17
N ALA A 41 4.41 -6.65 -2.79
CA ALA A 41 5.69 -6.82 -2.10
C ALA A 41 6.20 -5.55 -1.38
N GLY A 42 5.42 -4.46 -1.32
CA GLY A 42 5.66 -3.34 -0.41
C GLY A 42 6.49 -2.19 -0.97
N ASN A 43 6.64 -2.06 -2.29
CA ASN A 43 7.49 -1.02 -2.89
C ASN A 43 7.10 0.39 -2.44
N LEU A 44 5.81 0.72 -2.44
CA LEU A 44 5.33 2.04 -2.02
C LEU A 44 5.50 2.26 -0.52
N LEU A 45 5.25 1.24 0.32
CA LEU A 45 5.47 1.32 1.77
C LEU A 45 6.95 1.48 2.14
N ILE A 46 7.87 0.85 1.40
CA ILE A 46 9.31 1.05 1.56
C ILE A 46 9.70 2.49 1.19
N GLU A 47 9.16 3.05 0.10
CA GLU A 47 9.42 4.47 -0.20
C GLU A 47 8.80 5.41 0.86
N CYS A 48 7.63 5.06 1.41
CA CYS A 48 7.04 5.83 2.52
C CYS A 48 7.92 5.75 3.78
N SER A 49 8.49 4.60 4.11
CA SER A 49 9.35 4.45 5.29
C SER A 49 10.62 5.30 5.21
N ARG A 50 11.09 5.62 4.00
CA ARG A 50 12.22 6.54 3.78
C ARG A 50 11.90 8.00 4.12
N MET A 51 10.62 8.38 4.11
CA MET A 51 10.18 9.68 4.60
C MET A 51 10.20 9.76 6.13
N LEU A 52 10.20 8.61 6.81
CA LEU A 52 10.25 8.50 8.25
C LEU A 52 11.70 8.43 8.75
N GLY A 53 11.94 8.92 9.97
CA GLY A 53 13.21 8.73 10.68
C GLY A 53 13.44 7.27 11.08
N VAL A 54 14.64 7.00 11.60
CA VAL A 54 14.98 5.74 12.29
C VAL A 54 15.44 6.03 13.72
N GLU A 55 15.28 5.04 14.58
CA GLU A 55 15.82 5.03 15.94
C GLU A 55 17.15 4.28 15.99
N LYS A 56 17.82 4.30 17.16
CA LYS A 56 19.06 3.56 17.37
C LYS A 56 18.90 2.04 17.18
N ASN A 57 17.76 1.50 17.58
CA ASN A 57 17.48 0.07 17.62
C ASN A 57 16.40 -0.32 16.60
N LEU A 58 16.51 -1.53 16.06
CA LEU A 58 15.56 -2.09 15.11
C LEU A 58 14.16 -2.13 15.71
N SER A 59 14.00 -2.72 16.89
CA SER A 59 12.70 -2.87 17.55
C SER A 59 11.98 -1.52 17.74
N SER A 60 12.72 -0.47 18.10
CA SER A 60 12.17 0.87 18.32
C SER A 60 11.75 1.53 17.01
N THR A 61 12.56 1.37 15.96
CA THR A 61 12.25 1.86 14.61
C THR A 61 10.99 1.18 14.08
N LEU A 62 10.93 -0.15 14.13
CA LEU A 62 9.82 -0.93 13.59
C LEU A 62 8.52 -0.70 14.35
N LYS A 63 8.56 -0.51 15.68
CA LYS A 63 7.37 -0.10 16.46
C LYS A 63 6.82 1.25 16.02
N LYS A 64 7.68 2.21 15.67
CA LYS A 64 7.22 3.51 15.14
C LYS A 64 6.68 3.36 13.72
N TRP A 65 7.39 2.63 12.86
CA TRP A 65 6.97 2.39 11.48
C TRP A 65 5.64 1.61 11.43
N GLY A 66 5.46 0.57 12.24
CA GLY A 66 4.24 -0.26 12.24
C GLY A 66 2.97 0.47 12.70
N LYS A 67 3.10 1.59 13.43
CA LYS A 67 1.97 2.48 13.73
C LYS A 67 1.53 3.29 12.51
N VAL A 68 2.50 3.72 11.70
CA VAL A 68 2.30 4.62 10.55
C VAL A 68 1.98 3.86 9.27
N LEU A 69 2.70 2.76 8.99
CA LEU A 69 2.66 2.04 7.72
C LEU A 69 1.63 0.90 7.79
N TRP A 70 0.55 1.05 7.03
CA TRP A 70 -0.51 0.07 6.90
C TRP A 70 -0.51 -0.47 5.47
N GLY A 71 -0.80 -1.76 5.32
CA GLY A 71 -0.68 -2.44 4.03
C GLY A 71 -1.59 -3.64 3.92
N PHE A 72 -2.32 -3.77 2.82
CA PHE A 72 -3.16 -4.94 2.56
C PHE A 72 -2.85 -5.57 1.21
N ASP A 73 -2.99 -6.89 1.17
CA ASP A 73 -2.92 -7.70 -0.03
C ASP A 73 -3.68 -9.00 0.23
N ILE A 74 -4.20 -9.64 -0.83
CA ILE A 74 -4.89 -10.93 -0.70
C ILE A 74 -3.93 -12.11 -0.58
N HIS A 75 -2.65 -11.92 -0.94
CA HIS A 75 -1.64 -12.97 -0.92
C HIS A 75 -0.73 -12.85 0.30
N GLU A 76 -0.71 -13.91 1.13
CA GLU A 76 0.13 -13.98 2.34
C GLU A 76 1.62 -13.79 2.05
N SER A 77 2.13 -14.41 0.99
CA SER A 77 3.54 -14.29 0.59
C SER A 77 3.96 -12.85 0.29
N PHE A 78 3.04 -12.02 -0.21
CA PHE A 78 3.29 -10.59 -0.44
C PHE A 78 3.30 -9.78 0.86
N ILE A 79 2.42 -10.10 1.81
CA ILE A 79 2.42 -9.51 3.15
C ILE A 79 3.70 -9.84 3.91
N GLU A 80 4.12 -11.11 3.90
CA GLU A 80 5.38 -11.53 4.51
C GLU A 80 6.58 -10.84 3.85
N SER A 81 6.62 -10.83 2.51
CA SER A 81 7.68 -10.16 1.75
C SER A 81 7.76 -8.66 2.08
N THR A 82 6.62 -7.98 2.14
CA THR A 82 6.54 -6.55 2.50
C THR A 82 7.15 -6.29 3.87
N LYS A 83 6.73 -7.05 4.89
CA LYS A 83 7.25 -6.89 6.25
C LYS A 83 8.76 -7.15 6.30
N LEU A 84 9.24 -8.24 5.71
CA LEU A 84 10.67 -8.57 5.64
C LEU A 84 11.48 -7.46 4.96
N ARG A 85 10.98 -6.92 3.85
CA ARG A 85 11.66 -5.85 3.12
C ARG A 85 11.70 -4.55 3.91
N LEU A 86 10.68 -4.24 4.72
CA LEU A 86 10.72 -3.11 5.65
C LEU A 86 11.75 -3.32 6.77
N VAL A 87 11.87 -4.54 7.32
CA VAL A 87 12.95 -4.87 8.27
C VAL A 87 14.32 -4.64 7.64
N ILE A 88 14.53 -5.13 6.41
CA ILE A 88 15.78 -4.94 5.67
C ILE A 88 16.04 -3.45 5.42
N GLU A 89 15.03 -2.67 5.03
CA GLU A 89 15.17 -1.22 4.83
C GLU A 89 15.64 -0.52 6.11
N ALA A 90 15.07 -0.84 7.26
CA ALA A 90 15.52 -0.30 8.55
C ALA A 90 16.98 -0.67 8.85
N LEU A 91 17.36 -1.94 8.67
CA LEU A 91 18.74 -2.42 8.87
C LEU A 91 19.73 -1.73 7.92
N ARG A 92 19.36 -1.54 6.64
CA ARG A 92 20.19 -0.81 5.67
C ARG A 92 20.42 0.64 6.04
N ARG A 93 19.55 1.22 6.86
CA ARG A 93 19.68 2.57 7.42
C ARG A 93 20.51 2.63 8.72
N GLY A 94 21.14 1.53 9.12
CA GLY A 94 22.14 1.49 10.18
C GLY A 94 21.61 1.28 11.60
N VAL A 95 20.36 0.83 11.76
CA VAL A 95 19.80 0.52 13.08
C VAL A 95 20.43 -0.75 13.65
N ASN A 96 20.64 -0.79 14.98
CA ASN A 96 21.18 -1.97 15.64
C ASN A 96 20.11 -3.07 15.74
N LYS A 97 20.45 -4.29 15.30
CA LYS A 97 19.57 -5.45 15.47
C LYS A 97 19.53 -5.86 16.95
N ASP A 98 18.38 -5.68 17.58
CA ASP A 98 18.15 -5.96 19.00
C ASP A 98 16.98 -6.92 19.27
N CYS A 99 16.30 -7.42 18.24
CA CYS A 99 15.19 -8.37 18.35
C CYS A 99 15.30 -9.53 17.35
N SER A 100 14.49 -10.57 17.56
CA SER A 100 14.35 -11.68 16.61
C SER A 100 13.63 -11.23 15.32
N ILE A 101 13.60 -12.10 14.32
CA ILE A 101 12.83 -11.82 13.10
C ILE A 101 11.33 -11.92 13.38
N GLU A 102 10.91 -12.87 14.21
CA GLU A 102 9.52 -13.05 14.63
C GLU A 102 9.01 -11.80 15.35
N ASP A 103 9.80 -11.26 16.29
CA ASP A 103 9.48 -10.00 16.97
C ASP A 103 9.38 -8.85 15.98
N ALA A 104 10.35 -8.73 15.07
CA ALA A 104 10.39 -7.66 14.07
C ALA A 104 9.14 -7.66 13.17
N LEU A 105 8.71 -8.83 12.71
CA LEU A 105 7.51 -8.99 11.89
C LEU A 105 6.23 -8.71 12.69
N SER A 106 6.21 -9.03 13.98
CA SER A 106 5.05 -8.79 14.86
C SER A 106 4.73 -7.30 15.06
N PHE A 107 5.71 -6.39 14.87
CA PHE A 107 5.49 -4.95 15.01
C PHE A 107 4.65 -4.35 13.89
N PHE A 108 4.54 -5.01 12.73
CA PHE A 108 3.72 -4.58 11.60
C PHE A 108 2.29 -5.10 11.71
N ILE A 109 1.60 -4.72 12.79
CA ILE A 109 0.24 -5.21 13.09
C ILE A 109 -0.79 -4.82 12.02
N ASN A 110 -0.57 -3.72 11.31
CA ASN A 110 -1.49 -3.18 10.29
C ASN A 110 -1.06 -3.51 8.85
N ILE A 111 -0.10 -4.44 8.68
CA ILE A 111 0.22 -5.04 7.39
C ILE A 111 -0.32 -6.47 7.38
N GLN A 112 -1.42 -6.71 6.66
CA GLN A 112 -2.28 -7.88 6.86
C GLN A 112 -2.83 -8.44 5.55
N VAL A 113 -3.13 -9.73 5.55
CA VAL A 113 -3.85 -10.38 4.44
C VAL A 113 -5.32 -9.98 4.49
N LYS A 114 -5.81 -9.24 3.48
CA LYS A 114 -7.20 -8.79 3.40
C LYS A 114 -7.67 -8.66 1.95
N ASP A 115 -8.93 -9.01 1.70
CA ASP A 115 -9.64 -8.54 0.52
C ASP A 115 -10.07 -7.09 0.73
N VAL A 116 -9.48 -6.19 -0.04
CA VAL A 116 -9.67 -4.76 0.12
C VAL A 116 -11.03 -4.26 -0.31
N LEU A 117 -11.76 -5.01 -1.13
CA LEU A 117 -13.13 -4.64 -1.51
C LEU A 117 -14.15 -4.89 -0.38
N THR A 118 -13.74 -5.60 0.68
CA THR A 118 -14.55 -5.85 1.88
C THR A 118 -14.44 -4.75 2.93
N LEU A 119 -13.47 -3.84 2.78
CA LEU A 119 -13.24 -2.77 3.74
C LEU A 119 -14.37 -1.74 3.74
N THR A 120 -14.58 -1.12 4.89
CA THR A 120 -15.59 -0.11 5.12
C THR A 120 -14.98 1.20 5.60
N LYS A 121 -15.81 2.25 5.72
CA LYS A 121 -15.40 3.55 6.29
C LYS A 121 -14.76 3.44 7.66
N ASN A 122 -15.23 2.50 8.49
CA ASN A 122 -14.70 2.33 9.84
C ASN A 122 -13.27 1.79 9.83
N ASP A 123 -12.97 0.88 8.90
CA ASP A 123 -11.65 0.24 8.77
C ASP A 123 -10.55 1.22 8.36
N VAL A 124 -10.92 2.31 7.68
CA VAL A 124 -9.98 3.33 7.17
C VAL A 124 -10.16 4.70 7.83
N SER A 125 -10.93 4.79 8.91
CA SER A 125 -11.33 6.05 9.54
C SER A 125 -10.15 6.88 10.09
N GLU A 126 -9.05 6.22 10.47
CA GLU A 126 -7.84 6.87 10.98
C GLU A 126 -6.80 7.16 9.87
N VAL A 127 -7.06 6.72 8.63
CA VAL A 127 -6.08 6.86 7.54
C VAL A 127 -5.99 8.32 7.10
N THR A 128 -4.78 8.86 7.17
CA THR A 128 -4.47 10.26 6.79
C THR A 128 -3.93 10.37 5.35
N HIS A 129 -3.26 9.32 4.88
CA HIS A 129 -2.62 9.27 3.57
C HIS A 129 -2.92 7.91 2.92
N ALA A 130 -3.31 7.92 1.65
CA ALA A 130 -3.52 6.73 0.85
C ALA A 130 -2.55 6.74 -0.34
N ILE A 131 -1.77 5.68 -0.49
CA ILE A 131 -0.88 5.48 -1.62
C ILE A 131 -1.20 4.15 -2.29
N LEU A 132 -1.39 4.11 -3.61
CA LEU A 132 -1.82 2.86 -4.23
C LEU A 132 -1.27 2.67 -5.64
N ASN A 133 -0.96 1.41 -5.93
CA ASN A 133 -0.72 0.88 -7.26
C ASN A 133 -1.61 -0.35 -7.43
N PRO A 134 -2.92 -0.15 -7.68
CA PRO A 134 -3.86 -1.26 -7.76
C PRO A 134 -3.58 -2.13 -8.99
N PRO A 135 -4.10 -3.37 -9.03
CA PRO A 135 -3.86 -4.27 -10.16
C PRO A 135 -4.43 -3.71 -11.47
N PHE A 136 -3.68 -3.83 -12.57
CA PHE A 136 -4.11 -3.35 -13.89
C PHE A 136 -4.85 -4.43 -14.71
N SER A 137 -5.09 -5.60 -14.11
CA SER A 137 -5.81 -6.71 -14.72
C SER A 137 -7.28 -6.36 -14.93
N ILE A 138 -7.97 -7.22 -15.69
CA ILE A 138 -9.38 -7.04 -16.03
C ILE A 138 -10.23 -7.92 -15.12
N TRP A 139 -11.17 -7.31 -14.40
CA TRP A 139 -12.10 -8.01 -13.52
C TRP A 139 -13.54 -7.92 -14.07
N PRO A 140 -14.42 -8.85 -13.66
CA PRO A 140 -15.85 -8.68 -13.84
C PRO A 140 -16.31 -7.38 -13.19
N SER A 141 -17.24 -6.68 -13.84
CA SER A 141 -17.87 -5.52 -13.24
C SER A 141 -18.58 -5.89 -11.93
N PRO A 142 -18.48 -5.04 -10.89
CA PRO A 142 -19.25 -5.24 -9.66
C PRO A 142 -20.75 -4.99 -9.86
N ASN A 143 -21.19 -4.49 -11.03
CA ASN A 143 -22.58 -4.12 -11.32
C ASN A 143 -23.18 -3.20 -10.24
N LYS A 144 -22.36 -2.27 -9.74
CA LYS A 144 -22.70 -1.36 -8.64
C LYS A 144 -22.32 0.06 -9.03
N TYR A 145 -23.09 1.03 -8.53
CA TYR A 145 -22.93 2.45 -8.85
C TYR A 145 -23.05 2.70 -10.36
N TYR A 146 -22.02 3.27 -10.99
CA TYR A 146 -21.99 3.54 -12.42
C TYR A 146 -21.37 2.41 -13.25
N TRP A 147 -20.85 1.36 -12.60
CA TRP A 147 -20.26 0.22 -13.29
C TRP A 147 -21.36 -0.67 -13.87
N LYS A 148 -21.48 -0.68 -15.21
CA LYS A 148 -22.38 -1.58 -15.98
C LYS A 148 -21.76 -2.98 -16.11
N SER A 149 -22.51 -3.94 -16.65
CA SER A 149 -22.00 -5.28 -16.92
C SER A 149 -20.82 -5.28 -17.90
N GLY A 150 -19.99 -6.33 -17.80
CA GLY A 150 -18.83 -6.52 -18.66
C GLY A 150 -17.52 -6.62 -17.90
N LYS A 151 -16.43 -6.35 -18.61
CA LYS A 151 -15.04 -6.45 -18.17
C LYS A 151 -14.47 -5.06 -17.95
N ILE A 152 -13.93 -4.79 -16.76
CA ILE A 152 -13.48 -3.47 -16.33
C ILE A 152 -12.07 -3.59 -15.76
N ASN A 153 -11.27 -2.54 -15.88
CA ASN A 153 -9.95 -2.50 -15.26
C ASN A 153 -10.06 -2.50 -13.72
N ALA A 154 -9.41 -3.45 -13.06
CA ALA A 154 -9.44 -3.62 -11.61
C ALA A 154 -8.96 -2.38 -10.86
N ALA A 155 -7.99 -1.64 -11.42
CA ALA A 155 -7.53 -0.37 -10.87
C ALA A 155 -8.66 0.63 -10.68
N GLY A 156 -9.60 0.69 -11.64
CA GLY A 156 -10.76 1.58 -11.54
C GLY A 156 -11.72 1.16 -10.42
N ILE A 157 -11.95 -0.14 -10.25
CA ILE A 157 -12.84 -0.68 -9.21
C ILE A 157 -12.27 -0.42 -7.81
N VAL A 158 -10.99 -0.76 -7.61
CA VAL A 158 -10.31 -0.57 -6.31
C VAL A 158 -10.22 0.91 -5.97
N PHE A 159 -9.80 1.75 -6.93
CA PHE A 159 -9.70 3.20 -6.70
C PHE A 159 -11.06 3.82 -6.37
N ASP A 160 -12.14 3.49 -7.10
CA ASP A 160 -13.49 3.98 -6.80
C ASP A 160 -13.98 3.52 -5.43
N HIS A 161 -13.70 2.27 -5.04
CA HIS A 161 -14.05 1.77 -3.70
C HIS A 161 -13.42 2.64 -2.61
N PHE A 162 -12.11 2.88 -2.69
CA PHE A 162 -11.39 3.66 -1.69
C PHE A 162 -11.75 5.15 -1.67
N LEU A 163 -11.98 5.76 -2.84
CA LEU A 163 -12.49 7.13 -2.90
C LEU A 163 -13.81 7.33 -2.14
N ARG A 164 -14.63 6.28 -2.01
CA ARG A 164 -15.91 6.34 -1.29
C ARG A 164 -15.80 6.13 0.20
N ILE A 165 -14.77 5.42 0.66
CA ILE A 165 -14.65 5.00 2.06
C ILE A 165 -13.60 5.77 2.86
N PHE A 166 -12.62 6.40 2.20
CA PHE A 166 -11.63 7.19 2.93
C PHE A 166 -12.25 8.40 3.64
N PRO A 167 -11.67 8.81 4.78
CA PRO A 167 -12.16 9.95 5.54
C PRO A 167 -11.92 11.26 4.76
N GLU A 168 -12.74 12.26 5.07
CA GLU A 168 -12.52 13.61 4.54
C GLU A 168 -11.14 14.14 4.96
N GLY A 169 -10.46 14.80 4.02
CA GLY A 169 -9.10 15.31 4.25
C GLY A 169 -7.98 14.28 4.10
N CYS A 170 -8.27 13.01 3.80
CA CYS A 170 -7.25 12.03 3.45
C CYS A 170 -6.51 12.44 2.16
N PHE A 171 -5.18 12.52 2.21
CA PHE A 171 -4.37 12.80 1.04
C PHE A 171 -4.18 11.53 0.21
N PHE A 172 -4.37 11.63 -1.10
CA PHE A 172 -4.43 10.47 -1.98
C PHE A 172 -3.41 10.58 -3.12
N SER A 173 -2.60 9.55 -3.34
CA SER A 173 -1.63 9.46 -4.44
C SER A 173 -1.66 8.08 -5.10
N ALA A 174 -1.77 8.02 -6.42
CA ALA A 174 -2.08 6.78 -7.12
C ALA A 174 -1.31 6.61 -8.43
N ILE A 175 -0.97 5.36 -8.74
CA ILE A 175 -0.49 4.95 -10.05
C ILE A 175 -1.65 4.24 -10.75
N LEU A 176 -2.15 4.83 -11.83
CA LEU A 176 -3.32 4.33 -12.55
C LEU A 176 -3.00 4.12 -14.04
N PRO A 177 -3.63 3.13 -14.69
CA PRO A 177 -3.43 2.91 -16.12
C PRO A 177 -4.11 4.02 -16.93
N ASP A 178 -3.44 4.49 -17.99
CA ASP A 178 -3.92 5.61 -18.81
C ASP A 178 -5.31 5.37 -19.41
N VAL A 179 -5.67 4.10 -19.66
CA VAL A 179 -6.99 3.70 -20.17
C VAL A 179 -8.15 4.19 -19.31
N LEU A 180 -7.95 4.41 -18.01
CA LEU A 180 -8.99 4.98 -17.14
C LEU A 180 -9.27 6.46 -17.45
N ARG A 181 -8.29 7.16 -18.03
CA ARG A 181 -8.38 8.56 -18.42
C ARG A 181 -8.77 8.72 -19.89
N SER A 182 -8.15 7.95 -20.78
CA SER A 182 -8.29 8.09 -22.23
C SER A 182 -9.39 7.22 -22.84
N GLY A 183 -9.95 6.28 -22.07
CA GLY A 183 -10.87 5.27 -22.57
C GLY A 183 -10.14 4.11 -23.26
N SER A 184 -10.81 2.97 -23.39
CA SER A 184 -10.32 1.86 -24.23
C SER A 184 -10.40 2.24 -25.70
N ARG A 185 -9.31 2.02 -26.43
CA ARG A 185 -9.30 2.06 -27.90
C ARG A 185 -10.14 0.94 -28.50
#